data_AF-A0A9D1W205-F1
#
_entry.id   AF-A0A9D1W205-F1
#
_cell.length_a   1.000
_cell.length_b   1.000
_cell.length_c   1.000
_cell.angle_alpha   90.00
_cell.angle_beta   90.00
_cell.angle_gamma   90.00
#
_symmetry.space_group_name_H-M   'P 1'
#
loop_
_entity.id
_entity.type
_entity.pdbx_description
1 polymer ?
#
loop_
_entity_poly.entity_id
_entity_poly.type
_entity_poly.pdbx_seq_one_letter_code
_entity_poly.pdbx_strand_id
1 'polypeptide(L)'
;MLAIRGATTITADEPQQIREAVAQLLREIAEKNRLRAEEMLFILFSNTADIRSLYPAKAAREAGFVSPALFSAAEPDIAGALPLCIRVLVLAEKEGKAAHVYLRGAASLRKDLKKFAVALDGPSGSGKSTVAKLLAEKFDILYLDTGAMYRACALYAARAGLSEFTEEAVRPLLASLPLRVEYIDGAQHTMLGEEDVSEAIRRPEVSMAASRISALRCVREKMVEMQRKIASERSCVLDGRDIGSFVLPNAPFKFYVTASSKVRAERRCKELRAKGFAVELGAIQKEIEERDANDMNREFSPLVRAEDAVLVDTSDLTIGEVVDTICKKIQEKV
;
A
#
# COMPACT_ATOMS: atom_id res chain seq x y z
N MET A 1 -10.94 -1.24 22.72
CA MET A 1 -9.59 -1.55 23.25
C MET A 1 -8.60 -1.52 22.10
N LEU A 2 -7.46 -0.87 22.30
CA LEU A 2 -6.44 -0.64 21.29
C LEU A 2 -5.13 -1.31 21.73
N ALA A 3 -4.54 -2.15 20.87
CA ALA A 3 -3.25 -2.76 21.12
C ALA A 3 -2.16 -2.05 20.29
N ILE A 4 -1.29 -1.31 20.96
CA ILE A 4 -0.27 -0.48 20.32
C ILE A 4 1.10 -1.09 20.56
N ARG A 5 1.82 -1.37 19.48
CA ARG A 5 3.20 -1.85 19.50
C ARG A 5 4.15 -0.66 19.41
N GLY A 6 5.28 -0.77 20.07
CA GLY A 6 6.40 0.10 19.80
C GLY A 6 7.74 -0.50 20.15
N ALA A 7 8.80 0.15 19.70
CA ALA A 7 10.17 -0.22 20.02
C ALA A 7 11.13 0.95 19.86
N THR A 8 12.25 0.89 20.57
CA THR A 8 13.36 1.84 20.45
C THR A 8 14.67 1.11 20.72
N THR A 9 15.78 1.72 20.34
CA THR A 9 17.11 1.26 20.75
C THR A 9 17.81 2.30 21.64
N ILE A 10 18.80 1.83 22.38
CA ILE A 10 19.80 2.67 23.07
C ILE A 10 21.18 2.43 22.43
N THR A 11 22.15 3.29 22.74
CA THR A 11 23.52 3.15 22.21
C THR A 11 24.47 2.45 23.17
N ALA A 12 24.16 2.47 24.47
CA ALA A 12 24.84 1.73 25.52
C ALA A 12 23.86 1.35 26.64
N ASP A 13 24.14 0.27 27.37
CA ASP A 13 23.36 -0.17 28.54
C ASP A 13 23.64 0.74 29.76
N GLU A 14 23.13 1.97 29.69
CA GLU A 14 23.23 2.97 30.74
C GLU A 14 21.83 3.34 31.26
N PRO A 15 21.60 3.45 32.59
CA PRO A 15 20.28 3.75 33.14
C PRO A 15 19.67 5.03 32.58
N GLN A 16 20.49 6.05 32.32
CA GLN A 16 20.02 7.33 31.77
C GLN A 16 19.50 7.17 30.33
N GLN A 17 20.20 6.43 29.48
CA GLN A 17 19.75 6.18 28.11
C GLN A 17 18.44 5.39 28.09
N ILE A 18 18.29 4.41 28.99
CA ILE A 18 17.05 3.64 29.12
C ILE A 18 15.88 4.54 29.53
N ARG A 19 16.07 5.43 30.51
CA ARG A 19 15.05 6.41 30.93
C ARG A 19 14.60 7.29 29.77
N GLU A 20 15.55 7.90 29.08
CA GLU A 20 15.27 8.80 27.96
C GLU A 20 14.57 8.08 26.81
N ALA A 21 15.03 6.86 26.49
CA ALA A 21 14.44 6.01 25.46
C ALA A 21 12.99 5.64 25.76
N VAL A 22 12.73 5.12 26.97
CA VAL A 22 11.39 4.70 27.39
C VAL A 22 10.45 5.91 27.48
N ALA A 23 10.90 7.02 28.07
CA ALA A 23 10.10 8.23 28.18
C ALA A 23 9.75 8.83 26.82
N GLN A 24 10.69 8.84 25.87
CA GLN A 24 10.42 9.29 24.50
C GLN A 24 9.43 8.35 23.80
N LEU A 25 9.67 7.04 23.87
CA LEU A 25 8.83 6.04 23.21
C LEU A 25 7.37 6.12 23.67
N LEU A 26 7.13 6.18 24.98
CA LEU A 26 5.77 6.26 25.51
C LEU A 26 5.09 7.60 25.22
N ARG A 27 5.83 8.72 25.22
CA ARG A 27 5.28 10.04 24.83
C ARG A 27 4.84 10.06 23.38
N GLU A 28 5.67 9.56 22.46
CA GLU A 28 5.32 9.43 21.04
C GLU A 28 4.12 8.51 20.82
N ILE A 29 4.03 7.39 21.55
CA ILE A 29 2.85 6.51 21.53
C ILE A 29 1.60 7.28 21.98
N ALA A 30 1.69 7.99 23.11
CA ALA A 30 0.59 8.77 23.63
C ALA A 30 0.12 9.83 22.63
N GLU A 31 1.05 10.59 22.06
CA GLU A 31 0.77 11.67 21.10
C GLU A 31 0.12 11.14 19.82
N LYS A 32 0.73 10.16 19.15
CA LYS A 32 0.22 9.63 17.87
C LYS A 32 -1.12 8.93 17.99
N ASN A 33 -1.41 8.34 19.15
CA ASN A 33 -2.69 7.69 19.42
C ASN A 33 -3.67 8.62 20.14
N ARG A 34 -3.29 9.87 20.43
CA ARG A 34 -4.06 10.85 21.21
C ARG A 34 -4.55 10.26 22.54
N LEU A 35 -3.68 9.55 23.24
CA LEU A 35 -3.97 8.87 24.50
C LEU A 35 -3.52 9.73 25.68
N ARG A 36 -4.33 9.73 26.73
CA ARG A 36 -3.92 10.16 28.07
C ARG A 36 -3.32 8.97 28.83
N ALA A 37 -2.53 9.24 29.86
CA ALA A 37 -1.85 8.19 30.60
C ALA A 37 -2.84 7.24 31.32
N GLU A 38 -4.00 7.76 31.71
CA GLU A 38 -5.06 7.01 32.40
C GLU A 38 -5.80 6.05 31.46
N GLU A 39 -5.77 6.33 30.16
CA GLU A 39 -6.38 5.47 29.12
C GLU A 39 -5.47 4.28 28.78
N MET A 40 -4.23 4.28 29.25
CA MET A 40 -3.31 3.14 29.14
C MET A 40 -3.56 2.20 30.32
N LEU A 41 -4.10 1.01 30.04
CA LEU A 41 -4.44 0.03 31.07
C LEU A 41 -3.22 -0.80 31.48
N PHE A 42 -2.44 -1.21 30.47
CA PHE A 42 -1.32 -2.14 30.66
C PHE A 42 -0.19 -1.83 29.68
N ILE A 43 1.04 -1.85 30.18
CA ILE A 43 2.25 -1.67 29.40
C ILE A 43 3.19 -2.83 29.68
N LEU A 44 3.35 -3.70 28.70
CA LEU A 44 4.32 -4.79 28.69
C LEU A 44 5.58 -4.33 27.96
N PHE A 45 6.71 -4.31 28.66
CA PHE A 45 8.01 -4.16 28.05
C PHE A 45 8.69 -5.51 27.84
N SER A 46 9.43 -5.61 26.75
CA SER A 46 10.49 -6.60 26.60
C SER A 46 11.80 -5.91 26.22
N ASN A 47 12.93 -6.47 26.64
CA ASN A 47 14.25 -5.97 26.25
C ASN A 47 15.20 -7.10 25.91
N THR A 48 16.13 -6.83 25.01
CA THR A 48 17.19 -7.79 24.66
C THR A 48 18.11 -8.08 25.85
N ALA A 49 18.74 -9.26 25.84
CA ALA A 49 19.53 -9.80 26.95
C ALA A 49 20.81 -8.99 27.29
N ASP A 50 21.18 -8.06 26.42
CA ASP A 50 22.27 -7.10 26.54
C ASP A 50 21.87 -5.79 27.26
N ILE A 51 20.62 -5.65 27.73
CA ILE A 51 20.16 -4.56 28.61
C ILE A 51 19.97 -5.10 30.04
N ARG A 52 20.76 -4.60 30.99
CA ARG A 52 20.81 -5.09 32.38
C ARG A 52 20.84 -3.97 33.41
N SER A 53 21.12 -2.73 33.01
CA SER A 53 21.35 -1.63 33.94
C SER A 53 20.08 -1.00 34.53
N LEU A 54 18.92 -1.13 33.88
CA LEU A 54 17.64 -0.62 34.38
C LEU A 54 16.44 -1.34 33.75
N TYR A 55 15.43 -1.68 34.56
CA TYR A 55 14.16 -2.20 34.05
C TYR A 55 13.36 -1.12 33.30
N PRO A 56 12.90 -1.39 32.06
CA PRO A 56 12.06 -0.44 31.31
C PRO A 56 10.78 -0.04 32.05
N ALA A 57 10.14 -0.95 32.80
CA ALA A 57 8.97 -0.62 33.63
C ALA A 57 9.30 0.41 34.72
N LYS A 58 10.50 0.36 35.32
CA LYS A 58 10.95 1.37 36.30
C LYS A 58 11.15 2.71 35.61
N ALA A 59 11.79 2.72 34.43
CA ALA A 59 11.96 3.93 33.63
C ALA A 59 10.59 4.56 33.23
N ALA A 60 9.60 3.75 32.87
CA ALA A 60 8.24 4.22 32.57
C ALA A 60 7.56 4.85 33.79
N ARG A 61 7.72 4.25 34.97
CA ARG A 61 7.21 4.80 36.24
C ARG A 61 7.83 6.16 36.55
N GLU A 62 9.15 6.27 36.41
CA GLU A 62 9.90 7.52 36.60
C GLU A 62 9.52 8.60 35.57
N ALA A 63 9.05 8.19 34.38
CA ALA A 63 8.57 9.08 33.33
C ALA A 63 7.11 9.53 33.52
N GLY A 64 6.44 9.19 34.63
CA GLY A 64 5.09 9.64 34.96
C GLY A 64 3.97 8.69 34.53
N PHE A 65 4.27 7.52 33.95
CA PHE A 65 3.26 6.52 33.58
C PHE A 65 2.88 5.68 34.81
N VAL A 66 2.18 6.31 35.74
CA VAL A 66 1.84 5.73 37.05
C VAL A 66 0.50 4.98 37.07
N SER A 67 -0.44 5.32 36.17
CA SER A 67 -1.73 4.66 36.06
C SER A 67 -1.67 3.23 35.54
N PRO A 68 -0.96 2.91 34.44
CA PRO A 68 -0.95 1.56 33.88
C PRO A 68 -0.26 0.54 34.79
N ALA A 69 -0.72 -0.71 34.71
CA ALA A 69 0.07 -1.84 35.16
C ALA A 69 1.32 -1.99 34.26
N LEU A 70 2.50 -2.08 34.87
CA LEU A 70 3.79 -2.13 34.17
C LEU A 70 4.45 -3.50 34.36
N PHE A 71 4.89 -4.11 33.27
CA PHE A 71 5.64 -5.36 33.31
C PHE A 71 6.92 -5.25 32.48
N SER A 72 7.98 -5.97 32.85
CA SER A 72 9.20 -6.08 32.05
C SER A 72 9.63 -7.53 31.94
N ALA A 73 9.96 -7.96 30.72
CA ALA A 73 10.50 -9.27 30.41
C ALA A 73 11.86 -9.13 29.70
N ALA A 74 12.77 -10.05 30.00
CA ALA A 74 13.98 -10.21 29.19
C ALA A 74 13.69 -11.16 28.03
N GLU A 75 14.18 -10.81 26.84
CA GLU A 75 14.12 -11.64 25.66
C GLU A 75 15.28 -12.65 25.66
N PRO A 76 15.11 -13.83 25.03
CA PRO A 76 16.22 -14.75 24.83
C PRO A 76 17.30 -14.10 23.96
N ASP A 77 18.55 -14.53 24.15
CA ASP A 77 19.64 -14.14 23.28
C ASP A 77 19.51 -14.86 21.93
N ILE A 78 19.41 -14.08 20.85
CA ILE A 78 19.19 -14.58 19.49
C ILE A 78 20.25 -13.97 18.58
N ALA A 79 21.04 -14.82 17.93
CA ALA A 79 22.05 -14.39 16.97
C ALA A 79 21.43 -13.54 15.85
N GLY A 80 22.00 -12.36 15.60
CA GLY A 80 21.51 -11.43 14.58
C GLY A 80 20.30 -10.58 14.99
N ALA A 81 19.80 -10.72 16.23
CA ALA A 81 18.79 -9.80 16.74
C ALA A 81 19.34 -8.36 16.84
N LEU A 82 18.45 -7.39 16.70
CA LEU A 82 18.80 -5.98 16.89
C LEU A 82 19.24 -5.75 18.35
N PRO A 83 20.52 -5.39 18.60
CA PRO A 83 21.04 -5.24 19.96
C PRO A 83 20.43 -4.02 20.66
N LEU A 84 20.53 -4.01 21.98
CA LEU A 84 20.13 -2.89 22.85
C LEU A 84 18.73 -2.35 22.53
N CYS A 85 17.79 -3.28 22.31
CA CYS A 85 16.43 -2.98 21.87
C CYS A 85 15.43 -3.13 23.04
N ILE A 86 14.55 -2.15 23.18
CA ILE A 86 13.43 -2.15 24.12
C ILE A 86 12.16 -2.12 23.29
N ARG A 87 11.27 -3.08 23.50
CA ARG A 87 9.95 -3.19 22.87
C ARG A 87 8.86 -2.99 23.89
N VAL A 88 7.69 -2.55 23.40
CA VAL A 88 6.53 -2.30 24.22
C VAL A 88 5.25 -2.75 23.52
N LEU A 89 4.33 -3.33 24.30
CA LEU A 89 2.93 -3.50 23.95
C LEU A 89 2.08 -2.71 24.96
N VAL A 90 1.37 -1.70 24.48
CA VAL A 90 0.43 -0.90 25.26
C VAL A 90 -0.98 -1.36 24.93
N LEU A 91 -1.74 -1.76 25.95
CA LEU A 91 -3.18 -1.98 25.85
C LEU A 91 -3.89 -0.75 26.40
N ALA A 92 -4.72 -0.12 25.58
CA ALA A 92 -5.41 1.11 25.92
C ALA A 92 -6.93 1.00 25.75
N GLU A 93 -7.67 1.72 26.59
CA GLU A 93 -9.12 1.88 26.51
C GLU A 93 -9.47 2.94 25.46
N LYS A 94 -9.32 2.58 24.19
CA LYS A 94 -9.67 3.42 23.05
C LYS A 94 -10.18 2.59 21.88
N GLU A 95 -10.97 3.24 21.02
CA GLU A 95 -11.43 2.69 19.75
C GLU A 95 -10.70 3.36 18.58
N GLY A 96 -10.67 2.67 17.44
CA GLY A 96 -9.99 3.12 16.23
C GLY A 96 -8.73 2.33 15.92
N LYS A 97 -7.89 2.88 15.03
CA LYS A 97 -6.68 2.22 14.53
C LYS A 97 -5.45 2.62 15.35
N ALA A 98 -4.61 1.63 15.64
CA ALA A 98 -3.40 1.84 16.45
C ALA A 98 -2.28 2.45 15.59
N ALA A 99 -1.75 3.60 16.03
CA ALA A 99 -0.53 4.16 15.48
C ALA A 99 0.68 3.57 16.23
N HIS A 100 1.38 2.64 15.60
CA HIS A 100 2.56 2.01 16.18
C HIS A 100 3.81 2.91 16.09
N VAL A 101 4.74 2.77 17.05
CA VAL A 101 5.88 3.69 17.18
C VAL A 101 7.21 2.95 17.25
N TYR A 102 8.06 3.13 16.24
CA TYR A 102 9.38 2.51 16.18
C TYR A 102 10.43 3.60 15.99
N LEU A 103 11.31 3.75 16.97
CA LEU A 103 12.29 4.83 17.03
C LEU A 103 13.71 4.30 16.84
N ARG A 104 14.59 5.19 16.37
CA ARG A 104 16.04 4.92 16.27
C ARG A 104 16.33 3.65 15.47
N GLY A 105 17.22 2.77 15.97
CA GLY A 105 17.55 1.51 15.31
C GLY A 105 16.34 0.60 15.16
N ALA A 106 15.34 0.68 16.06
CA ALA A 106 14.16 -0.17 16.01
C ALA A 106 13.22 0.17 14.83
N ALA A 107 13.38 1.32 14.18
CA ALA A 107 12.67 1.63 12.94
C ALA A 107 12.97 0.60 11.83
N SER A 108 14.12 -0.09 11.87
CA SER A 108 14.42 -1.17 10.92
C SER A 108 13.57 -2.42 11.14
N LEU A 109 13.04 -2.66 12.34
CA LEU A 109 12.17 -3.80 12.65
C LEU A 109 10.81 -3.72 11.97
N ARG A 110 10.46 -2.53 11.48
CA ARG A 110 9.24 -2.23 10.75
C ARG A 110 9.54 -1.26 9.60
N LYS A 111 10.34 -1.68 8.63
CA LYS A 111 10.55 -0.85 7.41
C LYS A 111 9.24 -0.62 6.64
N ASP A 112 8.21 -1.42 6.86
CA ASP A 112 6.83 -1.17 6.43
C ASP A 112 6.18 0.05 7.12
N LEU A 113 6.79 0.65 8.14
CA LEU A 113 6.34 1.92 8.72
C LEU A 113 7.14 3.13 8.23
N LYS A 114 8.27 2.94 7.53
CA LYS A 114 8.86 4.04 6.72
C LYS A 114 8.01 4.22 5.48
N LYS A 115 7.91 5.45 4.95
CA LYS A 115 7.20 5.69 3.68
C LYS A 115 7.74 4.75 2.61
N PHE A 116 6.89 3.88 2.10
CA PHE A 116 7.27 2.87 1.10
C PHE A 116 6.18 2.72 0.06
N ALA A 117 6.59 2.43 -1.17
CA ALA A 117 5.69 2.09 -2.24
C ALA A 117 5.84 0.62 -2.61
N VAL A 118 4.71 -0.06 -2.77
CA VAL A 118 4.62 -1.40 -3.36
C VAL A 118 4.13 -1.24 -4.78
N ALA A 119 4.94 -1.65 -5.75
CA ALA A 119 4.53 -1.73 -7.15
C ALA A 119 3.89 -3.10 -7.42
N LEU A 120 2.62 -3.09 -7.83
CA LEU A 120 1.92 -4.27 -8.31
C LEU A 120 1.60 -4.12 -9.80
N ASP A 121 2.37 -4.85 -10.61
CA ASP A 121 2.17 -4.92 -12.04
C ASP A 121 1.57 -6.25 -12.45
N GLY A 122 0.93 -6.28 -13.61
CA GLY A 122 0.41 -7.49 -14.18
C GLY A 122 -0.79 -7.25 -15.11
N PRO A 123 -1.16 -8.27 -15.89
CA PRO A 123 -2.23 -8.16 -16.87
C PRO A 123 -3.61 -7.99 -16.21
N SER A 124 -4.60 -7.64 -17.02
CA SER A 124 -5.97 -7.48 -16.52
C SER A 124 -6.53 -8.82 -16.02
N GLY A 125 -7.28 -8.81 -14.91
CA GLY A 125 -7.93 -10.01 -14.37
C GLY A 125 -7.01 -10.94 -13.55
N SER A 126 -5.74 -10.60 -13.34
CA SER A 126 -4.80 -11.41 -12.53
C SER A 126 -5.09 -11.40 -11.02
N GLY A 127 -6.08 -10.64 -10.55
CA GLY A 127 -6.39 -10.51 -9.10
C GLY A 127 -5.58 -9.42 -8.38
N LYS A 128 -4.66 -8.75 -9.08
CA LYS A 128 -3.86 -7.60 -8.64
C LYS A 128 -4.62 -6.57 -7.81
N SER A 129 -5.77 -6.08 -8.26
CA SER A 129 -6.54 -5.05 -7.54
C SER A 129 -7.12 -5.54 -6.21
N THR A 130 -7.51 -6.82 -6.14
CA THR A 130 -7.98 -7.42 -4.88
C THR A 130 -6.82 -7.59 -3.91
N VAL A 131 -5.69 -8.11 -4.40
CA VAL A 131 -4.45 -8.24 -3.62
C VAL A 131 -3.98 -6.88 -3.12
N ALA A 132 -4.00 -5.85 -3.97
CA ALA A 132 -3.59 -4.50 -3.63
C ALA A 132 -4.40 -3.90 -2.48
N LYS A 133 -5.73 -4.07 -2.50
CA LYS A 133 -6.62 -3.62 -1.42
C LYS A 133 -6.33 -4.33 -0.10
N LEU A 134 -6.15 -5.65 -0.14
CA LEU A 134 -5.84 -6.44 1.06
C LEU A 134 -4.45 -6.10 1.62
N LEU A 135 -3.46 -5.83 0.76
CA LEU A 135 -2.14 -5.36 1.20
C LEU A 135 -2.23 -3.96 1.80
N ALA A 136 -2.96 -3.04 1.16
CA ALA A 136 -3.21 -1.71 1.67
C ALA A 136 -3.84 -1.74 3.08
N GLU A 137 -4.85 -2.59 3.28
CA GLU A 137 -5.48 -2.81 4.57
C GLU A 137 -4.51 -3.39 5.61
N LYS A 138 -3.81 -4.48 5.26
CA LYS A 138 -2.86 -5.18 6.16
C LYS A 138 -1.70 -4.30 6.60
N PHE A 139 -1.15 -3.48 5.69
CA PHE A 139 -0.01 -2.62 5.97
C PHE A 139 -0.40 -1.20 6.40
N ASP A 140 -1.69 -0.86 6.41
CA ASP A 140 -2.19 0.50 6.65
C ASP A 140 -1.58 1.53 5.70
N ILE A 141 -1.57 1.21 4.43
CA ILE A 141 -1.03 2.07 3.39
C ILE A 141 -2.09 2.35 2.34
N LEU A 142 -1.84 3.39 1.56
CA LEU A 142 -2.75 3.86 0.53
C LEU A 142 -2.92 2.81 -0.57
N TYR A 143 -4.16 2.51 -0.99
CA TYR A 143 -4.37 1.82 -2.25
C TYR A 143 -4.52 2.85 -3.38
N LEU A 144 -3.73 2.75 -4.45
CA LEU A 144 -3.86 3.59 -5.64
C LEU A 144 -4.15 2.73 -6.88
N ASP A 145 -5.40 2.71 -7.33
CA ASP A 145 -5.82 2.20 -8.63
C ASP A 145 -5.40 3.19 -9.72
N THR A 146 -4.23 2.97 -10.31
CA THR A 146 -3.73 3.82 -11.39
C THR A 146 -4.63 3.74 -12.64
N GLY A 147 -5.32 2.61 -12.85
CA GLY A 147 -6.26 2.44 -13.94
C GLY A 147 -7.48 3.34 -13.81
N ALA A 148 -7.92 3.65 -12.58
CA ALA A 148 -9.01 4.60 -12.33
C ALA A 148 -8.65 6.02 -12.83
N MET A 149 -7.39 6.43 -12.69
CA MET A 149 -6.91 7.73 -13.17
C MET A 149 -6.99 7.82 -14.69
N TYR A 150 -6.55 6.78 -15.41
CA TYR A 150 -6.69 6.71 -16.88
C TYR A 150 -8.16 6.70 -17.32
N ARG A 151 -9.03 6.00 -16.59
CA ARG A 151 -10.49 5.99 -16.86
C ARG A 151 -11.14 7.35 -16.61
N ALA A 152 -10.72 8.08 -15.58
CA ALA A 152 -11.19 9.44 -15.33
C ALA A 152 -10.71 10.41 -16.43
N CYS A 153 -9.46 10.30 -16.88
CA CYS A 153 -8.96 11.06 -18.03
C CYS A 153 -9.77 10.77 -19.31
N ALA A 154 -10.06 9.49 -19.58
CA ALA A 154 -10.88 9.09 -20.72
C ALA A 154 -12.32 9.62 -20.64
N LEU A 155 -12.93 9.58 -19.46
CA LEU A 155 -14.26 10.12 -19.22
C LEU A 155 -14.29 11.63 -19.43
N TYR A 156 -13.28 12.35 -18.94
CA TYR A 156 -13.15 13.79 -19.14
C TYR A 156 -13.01 14.15 -20.63
N ALA A 157 -12.13 13.45 -21.36
CA ALA A 157 -11.95 13.63 -22.79
C ALA A 157 -13.24 13.37 -23.60
N ALA A 158 -13.96 12.30 -23.26
CA ALA A 158 -15.24 11.98 -23.90
C ALA A 158 -16.31 13.04 -23.62
N ARG A 159 -16.39 13.55 -22.38
CA ARG A 159 -17.33 14.63 -22.01
C ARG A 159 -16.98 15.97 -22.67
N ALA A 160 -15.71 16.19 -23.02
CA ALA A 160 -15.25 17.33 -23.81
C ALA A 160 -15.57 17.20 -25.32
N GLY A 161 -16.23 16.12 -25.73
CA GLY A 161 -16.67 15.91 -27.12
C GLY A 161 -15.62 15.28 -28.04
N LEU A 162 -14.51 14.75 -27.51
CA LEU A 162 -13.52 14.06 -28.33
C LEU A 162 -14.02 12.67 -28.74
N SER A 163 -14.23 12.48 -30.04
CA SER A 163 -14.55 11.18 -30.64
C SER A 163 -13.32 10.30 -30.86
N GLU A 164 -12.17 10.92 -31.10
CA GLU A 164 -10.87 10.27 -31.27
C GLU A 164 -9.85 10.80 -30.27
N PHE A 165 -8.98 9.92 -29.80
CA PHE A 165 -7.92 10.26 -28.86
C PHE A 165 -6.58 10.27 -29.58
N THR A 166 -6.16 11.46 -30.01
CA THR A 166 -4.80 11.72 -30.51
C THR A 166 -4.01 12.56 -29.52
N GLU A 167 -2.69 12.58 -29.67
CA GLU A 167 -1.81 13.45 -28.87
C GLU A 167 -2.23 14.91 -28.97
N GLU A 168 -2.54 15.39 -30.17
CA GLU A 168 -2.90 16.78 -30.47
C GLU A 168 -4.23 17.16 -29.84
N ALA A 169 -5.22 16.25 -29.88
CA ALA A 169 -6.56 16.50 -29.34
C ALA A 169 -6.59 16.45 -27.81
N VAL A 170 -5.85 15.52 -27.19
CA VAL A 170 -5.90 15.28 -25.75
C VAL A 170 -4.98 16.21 -24.96
N ARG A 171 -3.82 16.59 -25.52
CA ARG A 171 -2.81 17.40 -24.81
C ARG A 171 -3.36 18.73 -24.25
N PRO A 172 -4.18 19.52 -24.96
CA PRO A 172 -4.78 20.74 -24.40
C PRO A 172 -5.69 20.47 -23.20
N LEU A 173 -6.42 19.35 -23.21
CA LEU A 173 -7.32 18.98 -22.11
C LEU A 173 -6.57 18.64 -20.83
N LEU A 174 -5.37 18.03 -20.93
CA LEU A 174 -4.57 17.63 -19.78
C LEU A 174 -4.13 18.80 -18.90
N ALA A 175 -3.94 20.00 -19.48
CA ALA A 175 -3.60 21.20 -18.72
C ALA A 175 -4.75 21.64 -17.80
N SER A 176 -6.00 21.37 -18.22
CA SER A 176 -7.22 21.71 -17.50
C SER A 176 -7.82 20.55 -16.70
N LEU A 177 -7.24 19.35 -16.77
CA LEU A 177 -7.80 18.13 -16.19
C LEU A 177 -7.97 18.28 -14.67
N PRO A 178 -9.20 18.39 -14.13
CA PRO A 178 -9.42 18.62 -12.72
C PRO A 178 -9.46 17.29 -11.95
N LEU A 179 -8.49 16.40 -12.22
CA LEU A 179 -8.43 15.06 -11.61
C LEU A 179 -7.83 15.14 -10.21
N ARG A 180 -8.56 14.65 -9.22
CA ARG A 180 -8.05 14.41 -7.86
C ARG A 180 -8.36 12.99 -7.41
N VAL A 181 -7.47 12.48 -6.57
CA VAL A 181 -7.68 11.20 -5.89
C VAL A 181 -7.83 11.52 -4.41
N GLU A 182 -9.01 11.23 -3.87
CA GLU A 182 -9.35 11.43 -2.47
C GLU A 182 -9.50 10.08 -1.78
N TYR A 183 -9.32 10.10 -0.46
CA TYR A 183 -9.37 8.90 0.37
C TYR A 183 -10.39 9.12 1.46
N ILE A 184 -11.54 8.46 1.32
CA ILE A 184 -12.69 8.60 2.20
C ILE A 184 -13.05 7.19 2.67
N ASP A 185 -13.19 7.01 3.99
CA ASP A 185 -13.55 5.73 4.62
C ASP A 185 -12.70 4.52 4.18
N GLY A 186 -11.40 4.75 3.94
CA GLY A 186 -10.46 3.70 3.53
C GLY A 186 -10.56 3.27 2.06
N ALA A 187 -11.41 3.93 1.27
CA ALA A 187 -11.54 3.70 -0.16
C ALA A 187 -10.97 4.87 -0.98
N GLN A 188 -10.56 4.56 -2.21
CA GLN A 188 -10.18 5.57 -3.19
C GLN A 188 -11.44 6.15 -3.85
N HIS A 189 -11.58 7.47 -3.80
CA HIS A 189 -12.55 8.24 -4.56
C HIS A 189 -11.84 9.01 -5.68
N THR A 190 -12.29 8.82 -6.92
CA THR A 190 -11.74 9.50 -8.08
C THR A 190 -12.63 10.68 -8.44
N MET A 191 -12.08 11.89 -8.32
CA MET A 191 -12.83 13.13 -8.51
C MET A 191 -12.47 13.81 -9.83
N LEU A 192 -13.47 14.34 -10.54
CA LEU A 192 -13.30 15.28 -11.64
C LEU A 192 -13.95 16.62 -11.25
N GLY A 193 -13.13 17.59 -10.86
CA GLY A 193 -13.62 18.81 -10.22
C GLY A 193 -14.26 18.47 -8.88
N GLU A 194 -15.53 18.81 -8.72
CA GLU A 194 -16.32 18.51 -7.51
C GLU A 194 -17.12 17.21 -7.62
N GLU A 195 -17.15 16.55 -8.79
CA GLU A 195 -17.91 15.32 -9.02
C GLU A 195 -17.08 14.09 -8.65
N ASP A 196 -17.64 13.22 -7.80
CA ASP A 196 -17.13 11.86 -7.62
C ASP A 196 -17.54 10.97 -8.79
N VAL A 197 -16.56 10.57 -9.59
CA VAL A 197 -16.77 9.75 -10.79
C VAL A 197 -16.42 8.27 -10.56
N SER A 198 -16.19 7.84 -9.32
CA SER A 198 -15.71 6.49 -8.97
C SER A 198 -16.54 5.35 -9.55
N GLU A 199 -17.86 5.53 -9.67
CA GLU A 199 -18.76 4.58 -10.32
C GLU A 199 -18.88 4.80 -11.84
N ALA A 200 -18.93 6.05 -12.29
CA ALA A 200 -19.00 6.38 -13.71
C ALA A 200 -17.81 5.81 -14.51
N ILE A 201 -16.61 5.85 -13.92
CA ILE A 201 -15.39 5.33 -14.55
C ILE A 201 -15.34 3.80 -14.63
N ARG A 202 -16.29 3.07 -14.03
CA ARG A 202 -16.34 1.59 -14.08
C ARG A 202 -17.18 1.05 -15.23
N ARG A 203 -17.86 1.93 -15.98
CA ARG A 203 -18.66 1.52 -17.14
C ARG A 203 -17.78 0.89 -18.23
N PRO A 204 -18.30 -0.11 -18.99
CA PRO A 204 -17.56 -0.76 -20.07
C PRO A 204 -17.03 0.24 -21.10
N GLU A 205 -17.85 1.20 -21.54
CA GLU A 205 -17.44 2.18 -22.56
C GLU A 205 -16.22 3.02 -22.11
N VAL A 206 -16.18 3.42 -20.83
CA VAL A 206 -15.08 4.18 -20.25
C VAL A 206 -13.82 3.33 -20.12
N SER A 207 -13.97 2.02 -19.82
CA SER A 207 -12.85 1.09 -19.76
C SER A 207 -12.18 0.91 -21.14
N MET A 208 -12.97 0.84 -22.21
CA MET A 208 -12.46 0.79 -23.58
C MET A 208 -11.77 2.12 -23.97
N ALA A 209 -12.40 3.25 -23.62
CA ALA A 209 -11.82 4.57 -23.83
C ALA A 209 -10.48 4.74 -23.10
N ALA A 210 -10.36 4.23 -21.88
CA ALA A 210 -9.12 4.27 -21.11
C ALA A 210 -7.98 3.48 -21.76
N SER A 211 -8.28 2.33 -22.37
CA SER A 211 -7.26 1.55 -23.10
C SER A 211 -6.65 2.39 -24.23
N ARG A 212 -7.49 3.08 -25.01
CA ARG A 212 -7.07 3.95 -26.12
C ARG A 212 -6.28 5.17 -25.62
N ILE A 213 -6.80 5.91 -24.64
CA ILE A 213 -6.15 7.13 -24.16
C ILE A 213 -4.83 6.83 -23.41
N SER A 214 -4.70 5.66 -22.77
CA SER A 214 -3.48 5.27 -22.05
C SER A 214 -2.31 4.92 -22.98
N ALA A 215 -2.56 4.70 -24.27
CA ALA A 215 -1.52 4.55 -25.27
C ALA A 215 -0.76 5.87 -25.52
N LEU A 216 -1.44 7.01 -25.36
CA LEU A 216 -0.87 8.34 -25.60
C LEU A 216 0.19 8.69 -24.56
N ARG A 217 1.36 9.11 -25.05
CA ARG A 217 2.50 9.54 -24.26
C ARG A 217 2.17 10.74 -23.37
N CYS A 218 1.51 11.79 -23.88
CA CYS A 218 1.19 12.96 -23.06
C CYS A 218 0.32 12.62 -21.84
N VAL A 219 -0.64 11.72 -22.03
CA VAL A 219 -1.54 11.26 -20.96
C VAL A 219 -0.75 10.51 -19.91
N ARG A 220 0.14 9.62 -20.34
CA ARG A 220 0.97 8.84 -19.42
C ARG A 220 1.95 9.69 -18.64
N GLU A 221 2.64 10.63 -19.29
CA GLU A 221 3.51 11.59 -18.61
C GLU A 221 2.74 12.33 -17.51
N LYS A 222 1.50 12.78 -17.81
CA LYS A 222 0.65 13.44 -16.81
C LYS A 222 0.21 12.51 -15.68
N MET A 223 -0.20 11.28 -15.99
CA MET A 223 -0.63 10.32 -14.97
C MET A 223 0.55 9.89 -14.07
N VAL A 224 1.73 9.67 -14.64
CA VAL A 224 2.95 9.31 -13.90
C VAL A 224 3.40 10.43 -12.98
N GLU A 225 3.34 11.69 -13.41
CA GLU A 225 3.59 12.86 -12.56
C GLU A 225 2.71 12.81 -11.30
N MET A 226 1.39 12.62 -11.48
CA MET A 226 0.43 12.56 -10.38
C MET A 226 0.65 11.35 -9.46
N GLN A 227 0.92 10.18 -10.03
CA GLN A 227 1.18 8.95 -9.28
C GLN A 227 2.45 9.07 -8.41
N ARG A 228 3.53 9.62 -8.97
CA ARG A 228 4.78 9.85 -8.24
C ARG A 228 4.59 10.86 -7.11
N LYS A 229 3.82 11.92 -7.34
CA LYS A 229 3.48 12.90 -6.30
C LYS A 229 2.78 12.21 -5.12
N ILE A 230 1.72 11.43 -5.39
CA ILE A 230 1.00 10.67 -4.36
C ILE A 230 1.94 9.72 -3.59
N ALA A 231 2.76 8.96 -4.32
CA ALA A 231 3.70 8.00 -3.73
C ALA A 231 4.82 8.65 -2.89
N SER A 232 5.17 9.91 -3.17
CA SER A 232 6.16 10.66 -2.38
C SER A 232 5.61 11.15 -1.03
N GLU A 233 4.29 11.36 -0.97
CA GLU A 233 3.62 11.93 0.20
C GLU A 233 3.23 10.85 1.22
N ARG A 234 2.90 9.64 0.76
CA ARG A 234 2.32 8.56 1.60
C ARG A 234 2.87 7.18 1.21
N SER A 235 2.91 6.25 2.18
CA SER A 235 3.08 4.84 1.84
C SER A 235 1.89 4.35 1.02
N CYS A 236 2.15 3.54 -0.01
CA CYS A 236 1.10 3.16 -0.96
C CYS A 236 1.38 1.83 -1.67
N VAL A 237 0.31 1.16 -2.08
CA VAL A 237 0.32 0.10 -3.11
C VAL A 237 -0.21 0.72 -4.40
N LEU A 238 0.64 0.77 -5.42
CA LEU A 238 0.25 1.21 -6.76
C LEU A 238 -0.08 -0.02 -7.58
N ASP A 239 -1.32 -0.05 -8.07
CA ASP A 239 -1.87 -1.15 -8.85
C ASP A 239 -1.97 -0.75 -10.33
N GLY A 240 -1.14 -1.34 -11.19
CA GLY A 240 -0.97 -0.89 -12.57
C GLY A 240 -0.39 -1.92 -13.53
N ARG A 241 0.40 -1.43 -14.51
CA ARG A 241 1.00 -2.22 -15.60
C ARG A 241 2.51 -2.01 -15.71
N ASP A 242 2.96 -0.80 -15.43
CA ASP A 242 4.31 -0.31 -15.59
C ASP A 242 4.83 0.41 -14.34
N ILE A 243 4.27 0.07 -13.17
CA ILE A 243 4.58 0.72 -11.90
C ILE A 243 6.05 0.47 -11.52
N GLY A 244 6.48 -0.78 -11.47
CA GLY A 244 7.83 -1.15 -11.06
C GLY A 244 8.90 -0.94 -12.13
N SER A 245 8.50 -0.88 -13.40
CA SER A 245 9.41 -0.69 -14.54
C SER A 245 9.60 0.78 -14.91
N PHE A 246 8.59 1.63 -14.72
CA PHE A 246 8.61 3.02 -15.20
C PHE A 246 8.13 4.06 -14.18
N VAL A 247 6.99 3.85 -13.51
CA VAL A 247 6.43 4.86 -12.60
C VAL A 247 7.31 5.02 -11.37
N LEU A 248 7.64 3.92 -10.71
CA LEU A 248 8.44 3.83 -9.49
C LEU A 248 9.57 2.79 -9.68
N PRO A 249 10.56 3.06 -10.53
CA PRO A 249 11.65 2.12 -10.82
C PRO A 249 12.54 1.87 -9.60
N ASN A 250 12.47 2.71 -8.57
CA ASN A 250 13.19 2.55 -7.31
C ASN A 250 12.29 2.10 -6.16
N ALA A 251 11.06 1.61 -6.44
CA ALA A 251 10.19 1.06 -5.40
C ALA A 251 10.90 -0.11 -4.69
N PRO A 252 10.96 -0.13 -3.36
CA PRO A 252 11.65 -1.19 -2.61
C PRO A 252 10.99 -2.56 -2.77
N PHE A 253 9.70 -2.59 -3.09
CA PHE A 253 8.94 -3.82 -3.31
C PHE A 253 8.22 -3.75 -4.66
N LYS A 254 8.52 -4.70 -5.53
CA LYS A 254 7.91 -4.83 -6.85
C LYS A 254 7.46 -6.27 -7.03
N PHE A 255 6.21 -6.44 -7.44
CA PHE A 255 5.63 -7.74 -7.73
C PHE A 255 4.95 -7.72 -9.08
N TYR A 256 5.08 -8.81 -9.81
CA TYR A 256 4.38 -9.04 -11.05
C TYR A 256 3.37 -10.16 -10.85
N VAL A 257 2.09 -9.79 -10.72
CA VAL A 257 0.98 -10.67 -10.40
C VAL A 257 0.32 -11.12 -11.69
N THR A 258 0.39 -12.42 -11.99
CA THR A 258 -0.11 -12.99 -13.25
C THR A 258 -1.06 -14.18 -13.02
N ALA A 259 -1.71 -14.61 -14.08
CA ALA A 259 -2.42 -15.88 -14.22
C ALA A 259 -2.60 -16.18 -15.72
N SER A 260 -2.87 -17.42 -16.08
CA SER A 260 -3.17 -17.79 -17.48
C SER A 260 -4.36 -16.96 -18.04
N SER A 261 -4.36 -16.68 -19.36
CA SER A 261 -5.46 -15.92 -20.00
C SER A 261 -6.81 -16.59 -19.77
N LYS A 262 -6.85 -17.93 -19.82
CA LYS A 262 -8.02 -18.74 -19.51
C LYS A 262 -8.55 -18.49 -18.09
N VAL A 263 -7.71 -18.59 -17.05
CA VAL A 263 -8.12 -18.36 -15.65
C VAL A 263 -8.64 -16.92 -15.46
N ARG A 264 -7.98 -15.94 -16.08
CA ARG A 264 -8.39 -14.53 -16.01
C ARG A 264 -9.73 -14.31 -16.72
N ALA A 265 -9.97 -14.98 -17.85
CA ALA A 265 -11.23 -14.95 -18.57
C ALA A 265 -12.37 -15.59 -17.77
N GLU A 266 -12.13 -16.74 -17.12
CA GLU A 266 -13.10 -17.40 -16.24
C GLU A 266 -13.49 -16.49 -15.06
N ARG A 267 -12.51 -15.87 -14.40
CA ARG A 267 -12.75 -14.90 -13.30
C ARG A 267 -13.60 -13.72 -13.76
N ARG A 268 -13.26 -13.12 -14.91
CA ARG A 268 -13.99 -11.98 -15.48
C ARG A 268 -15.41 -12.36 -15.92
N CYS A 269 -15.56 -13.52 -16.55
CA CYS A 269 -16.85 -14.05 -16.96
C CYS A 269 -17.77 -14.27 -15.74
N LYS A 270 -17.25 -14.85 -14.66
CA LYS A 270 -17.97 -14.99 -13.39
C LYS A 270 -18.39 -13.63 -12.80
N GLU A 271 -17.51 -12.63 -12.82
CA GLU A 271 -17.82 -11.27 -12.34
C GLU A 271 -18.95 -10.61 -13.14
N LEU A 272 -18.91 -10.72 -14.48
CA LEU A 272 -19.91 -10.13 -15.36
C LEU A 272 -21.27 -10.84 -15.27
N ARG A 273 -21.28 -12.18 -15.20
CA ARG A 273 -22.51 -12.96 -15.00
C ARG A 273 -23.17 -12.65 -13.66
N ALA A 274 -22.38 -12.45 -12.59
CA ALA A 274 -22.91 -12.04 -11.29
C ALA A 274 -23.57 -10.65 -11.30
N LYS A 275 -23.22 -9.79 -12.27
CA LYS A 275 -23.85 -8.48 -12.50
C LYS A 275 -25.00 -8.51 -13.51
N GLY A 276 -25.39 -9.70 -13.98
CA GLY A 276 -26.51 -9.88 -14.91
C GLY A 276 -26.16 -9.74 -16.40
N PHE A 277 -24.87 -9.67 -16.76
CA PHE A 277 -24.47 -9.61 -18.16
C PHE A 277 -24.34 -11.02 -18.77
N ALA A 278 -24.93 -11.20 -19.96
CA ALA A 278 -24.72 -12.40 -20.76
C ALA A 278 -23.37 -12.30 -21.49
N VAL A 279 -22.43 -13.17 -21.13
CA VAL A 279 -21.07 -13.18 -21.70
C VAL A 279 -20.60 -14.60 -22.00
N GLU A 280 -19.90 -14.73 -23.14
CA GLU A 280 -19.28 -15.97 -23.62
C GLU A 280 -17.79 -16.01 -23.26
N LEU A 281 -17.34 -17.13 -22.70
CA LEU A 281 -15.97 -17.27 -22.18
C LEU A 281 -14.92 -17.03 -23.28
N GLY A 282 -15.13 -17.58 -24.48
CA GLY A 282 -14.19 -17.44 -25.60
C GLY A 282 -14.06 -15.99 -26.07
N ALA A 283 -15.15 -15.22 -26.07
CA ALA A 283 -15.11 -13.80 -26.43
C ALA A 283 -14.33 -12.99 -25.40
N ILE A 284 -14.56 -13.24 -24.11
CA ILE A 284 -13.83 -12.59 -23.00
C ILE A 284 -12.34 -12.95 -23.04
N GLN A 285 -12.01 -14.21 -23.31
CA GLN A 285 -10.61 -14.63 -23.41
C GLN A 285 -9.89 -13.91 -24.54
N LYS A 286 -10.51 -13.83 -25.73
CA LYS A 286 -9.93 -13.11 -26.87
C LYS A 286 -9.73 -11.63 -26.58
N GLU A 287 -10.72 -10.96 -25.96
CA GLU A 287 -10.60 -9.56 -25.54
C GLU A 287 -9.44 -9.35 -24.56
N ILE A 288 -9.26 -10.27 -23.61
CA ILE A 288 -8.15 -10.23 -22.65
C ILE A 288 -6.80 -10.39 -23.37
N GLU A 289 -6.69 -11.33 -24.30
CA GLU A 289 -5.45 -11.59 -25.05
C GLU A 289 -5.08 -10.40 -25.95
N GLU A 290 -6.05 -9.82 -26.66
CA GLU A 290 -5.85 -8.60 -27.46
C GLU A 290 -5.40 -7.43 -26.57
N ARG A 291 -6.01 -7.27 -25.40
CA ARG A 291 -5.63 -6.23 -24.46
C ARG A 291 -4.22 -6.43 -23.92
N ASP A 292 -3.86 -7.65 -23.54
CA ASP A 292 -2.53 -7.95 -23.04
C ASP A 292 -1.48 -7.69 -24.13
N ALA A 293 -1.76 -8.08 -25.37
CA ALA A 293 -0.89 -7.77 -26.52
C ALA A 293 -0.72 -6.25 -26.70
N ASN A 294 -1.79 -5.47 -26.57
CA ASN A 294 -1.73 -4.00 -26.67
C ASN A 294 -0.96 -3.36 -25.49
N ASP A 295 -1.09 -3.90 -24.28
CA ASP A 295 -0.35 -3.42 -23.11
C ASP A 295 1.15 -3.79 -23.23
N MET A 296 1.49 -4.98 -23.72
CA MET A 296 2.87 -5.48 -23.84
C MET A 296 3.64 -4.90 -25.03
N ASN A 297 2.99 -4.68 -26.17
CA ASN A 297 3.63 -4.18 -27.39
C ASN A 297 3.61 -2.64 -27.51
N ARG A 298 3.28 -1.94 -26.44
CA ARG A 298 3.20 -0.48 -26.45
C ARG A 298 4.59 0.13 -26.62
N GLU A 299 4.71 1.14 -27.48
CA GLU A 299 5.98 1.81 -27.77
C GLU A 299 6.58 2.49 -26.53
N PHE A 300 5.77 3.25 -25.81
CA PHE A 300 6.17 3.87 -24.56
C PHE A 300 5.68 2.96 -23.41
N SER A 301 6.49 2.78 -22.35
CA SER A 301 6.15 2.11 -21.08
C SER A 301 5.23 0.88 -21.21
N PRO A 302 5.69 -0.19 -21.88
CA PRO A 302 4.92 -1.43 -22.02
C PRO A 302 4.76 -2.16 -20.69
N LEU A 303 3.74 -3.03 -20.63
CA LEU A 303 3.61 -4.03 -19.58
C LEU A 303 4.78 -5.01 -19.66
N VAL A 304 5.75 -4.83 -18.78
CA VAL A 304 6.92 -5.71 -18.64
C VAL A 304 7.16 -5.98 -17.16
N ARG A 305 7.62 -7.20 -16.86
CA ARG A 305 8.11 -7.51 -15.52
C ARG A 305 9.45 -6.81 -15.32
N ALA A 306 9.54 -5.89 -14.36
CA ALA A 306 10.82 -5.31 -13.95
C ALA A 306 11.79 -6.42 -13.50
N GLU A 307 13.08 -6.25 -13.76
CA GLU A 307 14.11 -7.29 -13.51
C GLU A 307 14.15 -7.74 -12.05
N ASP A 308 13.94 -6.81 -11.12
CA ASP A 308 13.95 -7.02 -9.67
C ASP A 308 12.54 -7.32 -9.09
N ALA A 309 11.51 -7.44 -9.93
CA ALA A 309 10.16 -7.77 -9.51
C ALA A 309 9.99 -9.27 -9.24
N VAL A 310 9.35 -9.60 -8.11
CA VAL A 310 9.00 -10.97 -7.76
C VAL A 310 7.79 -11.41 -8.58
N LEU A 311 7.92 -12.51 -9.33
CA LEU A 311 6.80 -13.13 -10.05
C LEU A 311 5.85 -13.83 -9.06
N VAL A 312 4.56 -13.54 -9.16
CA VAL A 312 3.51 -14.16 -8.37
C VAL A 312 2.44 -14.71 -9.32
N ASP A 313 2.51 -16.01 -9.62
CA ASP A 313 1.48 -16.67 -10.42
C ASP A 313 0.30 -17.08 -9.54
N THR A 314 -0.87 -16.54 -9.84
CA THR A 314 -2.11 -16.74 -9.09
C THR A 314 -3.02 -17.79 -9.70
N SER A 315 -2.57 -18.53 -10.71
CA SER A 315 -3.41 -19.50 -11.45
C SER A 315 -4.00 -20.56 -10.53
N ASP A 316 -3.19 -21.11 -9.62
CA ASP A 316 -3.56 -22.19 -8.71
C ASP A 316 -3.61 -21.75 -7.22
N LEU A 317 -3.50 -20.45 -6.97
CA LEU A 317 -3.47 -19.89 -5.62
C LEU A 317 -4.78 -19.19 -5.28
N THR A 318 -5.22 -19.34 -4.03
CA THR A 318 -6.27 -18.51 -3.46
C THR A 318 -5.77 -17.08 -3.22
N ILE A 319 -6.70 -16.12 -3.14
CA ILE A 319 -6.36 -14.73 -2.85
C ILE A 319 -5.59 -14.60 -1.51
N GLY A 320 -5.97 -15.38 -0.50
CA GLY A 320 -5.31 -15.39 0.81
C GLY A 320 -3.85 -15.80 0.72
N GLU A 321 -3.56 -16.92 0.05
CA GLU A 321 -2.20 -17.43 -0.15
C GLU A 321 -1.33 -16.44 -0.93
N VAL A 322 -1.89 -15.78 -1.95
CA VAL A 322 -1.19 -14.75 -2.72
C VAL A 322 -0.81 -13.56 -1.82
N VAL A 323 -1.77 -13.07 -1.02
CA VAL A 323 -1.53 -11.94 -0.11
C VAL A 323 -0.48 -12.30 0.94
N ASP A 324 -0.58 -13.48 1.56
CA ASP A 324 0.36 -13.90 2.60
C ASP A 324 1.78 -14.11 2.03
N THR A 325 1.89 -14.62 0.80
CA THR A 325 3.17 -14.73 0.07
C THR A 325 3.81 -13.35 -0.14
N ILE A 326 3.02 -12.37 -0.61
CA ILE A 326 3.51 -11.01 -0.83
C ILE A 326 3.88 -10.34 0.49
N CYS A 327 3.05 -10.48 1.53
CA CYS A 327 3.35 -9.97 2.87
C CYS A 327 4.67 -10.51 3.40
N LYS A 328 4.90 -11.82 3.27
CA LYS A 328 6.16 -12.46 3.69
C LYS A 328 7.34 -11.88 2.92
N LYS A 329 7.23 -11.70 1.61
CA LYS A 329 8.30 -11.12 0.77
C LYS A 329 8.62 -9.66 1.11
N ILE A 330 7.60 -8.87 1.45
CA ILE A 330 7.80 -7.52 1.96
C ILE A 330 8.61 -7.60 3.26
N GLN A 331 8.18 -8.44 4.20
CA GLN A 331 8.83 -8.63 5.50
C GLN A 331 10.26 -9.21 5.41
N GLU A 332 10.57 -10.06 4.43
CA GLU A 332 11.91 -10.62 4.22
C GLU A 332 12.92 -9.61 3.66
N LYS A 333 12.45 -8.65 2.86
CA LYS A 333 13.28 -7.53 2.36
C LYS A 333 13.38 -6.39 3.39
N VAL A 334 12.61 -6.48 4.48
CA VAL A 334 12.74 -5.63 5.68
C VAL A 334 13.85 -6.16 6.57
#